data_AF-A0A958FRS6-F1
#
_entry.id   AF-A0A958FRS6-F1
#
_cell.length_a   1.000
_cell.length_b   1.000
_cell.length_c   1.000
_cell.angle_alpha   90.00
_cell.angle_beta   90.00
_cell.angle_gamma   90.00
#
_symmetry.space_group_name_H-M   'P 1'
#
loop_
_entity.id
_entity.type
_entity.pdbx_description
1 polymer ?
#
loop_
_entity_poly.entity_id
_entity_poly.type
_entity_poly.pdbx_seq_one_letter_code
_entity_poly.pdbx_strand_id
1 'polypeptide(L)'
;MSDQIPLSQKLFEKGKVFTLSNFMSFIRLVGAFYLYHVTMQHQTVLAIVVTFVLVFTDFADGYFARKLNQISELGKVLDPLADKVTAGLVFLALYLEYGLPFWIVAVIIGRDILILLGSAFLITKLPYVTPSAMPGKIAVTLLSLLYLVYLVGYEPLKLPLEYLA
;
A
#
# COMPACT_ATOMS: atom_id res chain seq x y z
N MET A 1 25.14 -23.39 -20.98
CA MET A 1 25.00 -22.01 -20.48
C MET A 1 23.54 -21.64 -20.61
N SER A 2 22.81 -21.54 -19.49
CA SER A 2 21.40 -21.16 -19.51
C SER A 2 21.30 -19.68 -19.85
N ASP A 3 20.77 -19.36 -21.03
CA ASP A 3 20.39 -17.99 -21.41
C ASP A 3 19.34 -17.47 -20.43
N GLN A 4 19.79 -16.83 -19.35
CA GLN A 4 18.90 -16.12 -18.44
C GLN A 4 18.49 -14.80 -19.09
N ILE A 5 17.31 -14.80 -19.70
CA ILE A 5 16.66 -13.59 -20.21
C ILE A 5 16.67 -12.52 -19.09
N PRO A 6 17.16 -11.29 -19.35
CA PRO A 6 17.23 -10.23 -18.36
C PRO A 6 15.84 -9.90 -17.81
N LEU A 7 15.75 -9.61 -16.51
CA LEU A 7 14.49 -9.36 -15.79
C LEU A 7 13.62 -8.28 -16.47
N SER A 8 14.24 -7.25 -17.05
CA SER A 8 13.54 -6.21 -17.82
C SER A 8 12.75 -6.77 -19.01
N GLN A 9 13.31 -7.74 -19.75
CA GLN A 9 12.59 -8.38 -20.86
C GLN A 9 11.46 -9.30 -20.38
N LYS A 10 11.62 -9.94 -19.20
CA LYS A 10 10.54 -10.72 -18.57
C LYS A 10 9.39 -9.84 -18.05
N LEU A 11 9.69 -8.62 -17.58
CA LEU A 11 8.69 -7.67 -17.08
C LEU A 11 7.77 -7.14 -18.19
N PHE A 12 8.32 -6.90 -19.38
CA PHE A 12 7.60 -6.33 -20.53
C PHE A 12 7.21 -7.38 -21.58
N GLU A 13 7.18 -8.66 -21.22
CA GLU A 13 6.79 -9.74 -22.12
C GLU A 13 5.34 -9.55 -22.59
N LYS A 14 5.15 -9.34 -23.90
CA LYS A 14 3.86 -9.01 -24.54
C LYS A 14 2.83 -10.11 -24.22
N GLY A 15 1.76 -9.76 -23.51
CA GLY A 15 0.72 -10.69 -23.04
C GLY A 15 0.64 -10.86 -21.51
N LYS A 16 1.71 -10.55 -20.76
CA LYS A 16 1.70 -10.53 -19.28
C LYS A 16 1.52 -9.14 -18.67
N VAL A 17 1.57 -8.09 -19.49
CA VAL A 17 1.40 -6.69 -19.07
C VAL A 17 -0.09 -6.33 -18.87
N PHE A 18 -0.99 -6.88 -19.68
CA PHE A 18 -2.45 -6.69 -19.55
C PHE A 18 -3.08 -7.86 -18.77
N THR A 19 -2.67 -8.01 -17.51
CA THR A 19 -3.34 -8.93 -16.58
C THR A 19 -4.32 -8.16 -15.71
N LEU A 20 -5.37 -8.84 -15.24
CA LEU A 20 -6.37 -8.25 -14.33
C LEU A 20 -5.68 -7.63 -13.09
N SER A 21 -4.65 -8.34 -12.58
CA SER A 21 -3.82 -7.89 -11.46
C SER A 21 -3.17 -6.52 -11.73
N ASN A 22 -2.50 -6.33 -12.88
CA ASN A 22 -1.82 -5.06 -13.18
C ASN A 22 -2.80 -3.87 -13.29
N PHE A 23 -3.97 -4.10 -13.89
CA PHE A 23 -4.99 -3.06 -14.00
C PHE A 23 -5.49 -2.63 -12.63
N MET A 24 -5.60 -3.57 -11.69
CA MET A 24 -6.11 -3.27 -10.37
C MET A 24 -5.04 -2.69 -9.44
N SER A 25 -3.75 -3.05 -9.60
CA SER A 25 -2.64 -2.32 -8.97
C SER A 25 -2.63 -0.86 -9.45
N PHE A 26 -2.92 -0.61 -10.73
CA PHE A 26 -3.03 0.74 -11.27
C PHE A 26 -4.23 1.51 -10.69
N ILE A 27 -5.42 0.87 -10.60
CA ILE A 27 -6.58 1.46 -9.93
C ILE A 27 -6.25 1.83 -8.48
N ARG A 28 -5.54 0.95 -7.74
CA ARG A 28 -5.10 1.25 -6.37
C ARG A 28 -4.19 2.46 -6.32
N LEU A 29 -3.23 2.56 -7.24
CA LEU A 29 -2.34 3.71 -7.29
C LEU A 29 -3.12 5.01 -7.53
N VAL A 30 -4.03 5.03 -8.52
CA VAL A 30 -4.88 6.20 -8.79
C VAL A 30 -5.78 6.52 -7.60
N GLY A 31 -6.42 5.49 -7.03
CA GLY A 31 -7.30 5.63 -5.89
C GLY A 31 -6.57 6.08 -4.62
N ALA A 32 -5.28 5.79 -4.47
CA ALA A 32 -4.46 6.32 -3.38
C ALA A 32 -4.30 7.85 -3.46
N PHE A 33 -4.02 8.38 -4.65
CA PHE A 33 -3.96 9.83 -4.86
C PHE A 33 -5.32 10.48 -4.66
N TYR A 34 -6.40 9.83 -5.11
CA TYR A 34 -7.75 10.32 -4.87
C TYR A 34 -8.09 10.31 -3.38
N LEU A 35 -7.76 9.23 -2.66
CA LEU A 35 -7.96 9.11 -1.22
C LEU A 35 -7.22 10.22 -0.46
N TYR A 36 -5.97 10.49 -0.82
CA TYR A 36 -5.21 11.61 -0.29
C TYR A 36 -5.95 12.93 -0.48
N HIS A 37 -6.39 13.22 -1.71
CA HIS A 37 -7.08 14.46 -2.03
C HIS A 37 -8.38 14.65 -1.23
N VAL A 38 -9.22 13.63 -1.14
CA VAL A 38 -10.49 13.72 -0.38
C VAL A 38 -10.25 13.81 1.13
N THR A 39 -9.16 13.23 1.63
CA THR A 39 -8.73 13.35 3.03
C THR A 39 -8.30 14.78 3.35
N MET A 40 -7.52 15.41 2.45
CA MET A 40 -7.12 16.82 2.54
C MET A 40 -8.30 17.79 2.53
N GLN A 41 -9.41 17.41 1.89
CA GLN A 41 -10.63 18.22 1.83
C GLN A 41 -11.60 17.92 2.97
N HIS A 42 -11.21 17.11 3.95
CA HIS A 42 -12.06 16.67 5.07
C HIS A 42 -13.40 16.06 4.62
N GLN A 43 -13.42 15.41 3.44
CA GLN A 43 -14.63 14.74 2.94
C GLN A 43 -14.74 13.34 3.56
N THR A 44 -15.04 13.28 4.86
CA THR A 44 -14.99 12.04 5.67
C THR A 44 -15.77 10.88 5.07
N VAL A 45 -17.03 11.10 4.64
CA VAL A 45 -17.86 10.03 4.07
C VAL A 45 -17.23 9.47 2.78
N LEU A 46 -16.74 10.35 1.91
CA LEU A 46 -16.13 9.96 0.65
C LEU A 46 -14.81 9.22 0.88
N ALA A 47 -13.99 9.71 1.81
CA ALA A 47 -12.74 9.07 2.22
C ALA A 47 -12.98 7.64 2.73
N ILE A 48 -13.98 7.45 3.60
CA ILE A 48 -14.38 6.12 4.10
C ILE A 48 -14.79 5.21 2.93
N VAL A 49 -15.66 5.68 2.03
CA VAL A 49 -16.12 4.89 0.87
C VAL A 49 -14.95 4.46 -0.01
N VAL A 50 -14.04 5.40 -0.33
CA VAL A 50 -12.87 5.12 -1.16
C VAL A 50 -11.94 4.10 -0.47
N THR A 51 -11.70 4.24 0.83
CA THR A 51 -10.91 3.25 1.60
C THR A 51 -11.52 1.87 1.54
N PHE A 52 -12.84 1.73 1.71
CA PHE A 52 -13.53 0.45 1.59
C PHE A 52 -13.36 -0.16 0.20
N VAL A 53 -13.52 0.65 -0.86
CA VAL A 53 -13.33 0.19 -2.24
C VAL A 53 -11.89 -0.30 -2.45
N LEU A 54 -10.88 0.45 -2.00
CA LEU A 54 -9.47 0.07 -2.15
C LEU A 54 -9.12 -1.23 -1.42
N VAL A 55 -9.56 -1.37 -0.17
CA VAL A 55 -9.33 -2.59 0.62
C VAL A 55 -10.04 -3.78 -0.02
N PHE A 56 -11.30 -3.62 -0.44
CA PHE A 56 -12.05 -4.70 -1.07
C PHE A 56 -11.42 -5.15 -2.40
N THR A 57 -10.93 -4.19 -3.20
CA THR A 57 -10.25 -4.45 -4.47
C THR A 57 -9.00 -5.32 -4.26
N ASP A 58 -8.17 -5.01 -3.26
CA ASP A 58 -6.97 -5.82 -2.93
C ASP A 58 -7.32 -7.27 -2.54
N PHE A 59 -8.36 -7.46 -1.72
CA PHE A 59 -8.83 -8.79 -1.35
C PHE A 59 -9.39 -9.57 -2.54
N ALA A 60 -10.18 -8.90 -3.40
CA ALA A 60 -10.77 -9.51 -4.58
C ALA A 60 -9.68 -9.96 -5.57
N ASP A 61 -8.69 -9.13 -5.86
CA ASP A 61 -7.61 -9.50 -6.80
C ASP A 61 -6.73 -10.60 -6.27
N GLY A 62 -6.39 -10.54 -4.98
CA GLY A 62 -5.65 -11.61 -4.33
C GLY A 62 -6.38 -12.94 -4.46
N TYR A 63 -7.72 -12.94 -4.47
CA TYR A 63 -8.52 -14.14 -4.70
C TYR A 63 -8.52 -14.57 -6.18
N PHE A 64 -8.84 -13.66 -7.10
CA PHE A 64 -8.96 -13.97 -8.53
C PHE A 64 -7.62 -14.32 -9.19
N ALA A 65 -6.53 -13.62 -8.85
CA ALA A 65 -5.20 -13.90 -9.37
C ALA A 65 -4.71 -15.32 -9.01
N ARG A 66 -5.01 -15.77 -7.77
CA ARG A 66 -4.71 -17.14 -7.32
C ARG A 66 -5.61 -18.19 -7.98
N LYS A 67 -6.88 -17.87 -8.21
CA LYS A 67 -7.85 -18.79 -8.81
C LYS A 67 -7.65 -18.95 -10.33
N LEU A 68 -7.17 -17.92 -11.01
CA LEU A 68 -6.99 -17.88 -12.47
C LEU A 68 -5.55 -18.19 -12.91
N ASN A 69 -4.62 -18.45 -11.99
CA ASN A 69 -3.18 -18.63 -12.26
C ASN A 69 -2.54 -17.51 -13.10
N GLN A 70 -3.08 -16.29 -13.01
CA GLN A 70 -2.63 -15.11 -13.77
C GLN A 70 -1.65 -14.27 -12.96
N ILE A 71 -0.55 -14.88 -12.51
CA ILE A 71 0.50 -14.17 -11.76
C ILE A 71 1.50 -13.58 -12.76
N SER A 72 1.56 -12.24 -12.86
CA SER A 72 2.51 -11.53 -13.73
C SER A 72 3.74 -11.07 -12.94
N GLU A 73 4.93 -11.05 -13.57
CA GLU A 73 6.15 -10.54 -12.93
C GLU A 73 6.07 -9.02 -12.68
N LEU A 74 5.31 -8.30 -13.50
CA LEU A 74 5.09 -6.86 -13.37
C LEU A 74 4.18 -6.55 -12.17
N GLY A 75 3.13 -7.35 -11.96
CA GLY A 75 2.22 -7.24 -10.81
C GLY A 75 2.93 -7.48 -9.48
N LYS A 76 3.87 -8.45 -9.44
CA LYS A 76 4.72 -8.68 -8.26
C LYS A 76 5.54 -7.46 -7.82
N VAL A 77 5.82 -6.53 -8.73
CA VAL A 77 6.55 -5.28 -8.44
C VAL A 77 5.58 -4.13 -8.21
N LEU A 78 4.52 -4.02 -9.02
CA LEU A 78 3.52 -2.96 -8.90
C LEU A 78 2.70 -3.06 -7.61
N ASP A 79 2.33 -4.26 -7.16
CA ASP A 79 1.53 -4.44 -5.94
C ASP A 79 2.24 -3.88 -4.70
N PRO A 80 3.50 -4.28 -4.37
CA PRO A 80 4.22 -3.72 -3.23
C PRO A 80 4.59 -2.24 -3.37
N LEU A 81 4.50 -1.68 -4.58
CA LEU A 81 4.71 -0.25 -4.83
C LEU A 81 3.43 0.53 -4.54
N ALA A 82 2.30 0.11 -5.11
CA ALA A 82 1.00 0.73 -4.90
C ALA A 82 0.61 0.72 -3.42
N ASP A 83 0.87 -0.37 -2.70
CA ASP A 83 0.60 -0.47 -1.27
C ASP A 83 1.40 0.55 -0.46
N LYS A 84 2.69 0.74 -0.77
CA LYS A 84 3.54 1.72 -0.07
C LYS A 84 3.16 3.15 -0.38
N VAL A 85 2.81 3.45 -1.64
CA VAL A 85 2.32 4.77 -2.02
C VAL A 85 1.01 5.07 -1.29
N THR A 86 0.10 4.10 -1.22
CA THR A 86 -1.17 4.23 -0.50
C THR A 86 -0.94 4.51 0.98
N ALA A 87 -0.12 3.70 1.66
CA ALA A 87 0.22 3.91 3.06
C ALA A 87 0.87 5.28 3.28
N GLY A 88 1.89 5.62 2.48
CA GLY A 88 2.61 6.89 2.59
C GLY A 88 1.69 8.11 2.44
N LEU A 89 0.83 8.12 1.43
CA LEU A 89 -0.11 9.21 1.19
C LEU A 89 -1.15 9.32 2.31
N VAL A 90 -1.73 8.20 2.74
CA VAL A 90 -2.73 8.18 3.82
C VAL A 90 -2.14 8.72 5.13
N PHE A 91 -0.95 8.25 5.53
CA PHE A 91 -0.34 8.69 6.78
C PHE A 91 0.20 10.12 6.71
N LEU A 92 0.68 10.55 5.54
CA LEU A 92 1.01 11.95 5.31
C LEU A 92 -0.24 12.82 5.47
N ALA A 93 -1.37 12.39 4.93
CA ALA A 93 -2.61 13.13 5.04
C ALA A 93 -3.08 13.28 6.49
N LEU A 94 -3.00 12.20 7.28
CA LEU A 94 -3.33 12.24 8.70
C LEU A 94 -2.38 13.13 9.51
N TYR A 95 -1.10 13.16 9.17
CA TYR A 95 -0.12 14.04 9.83
C TYR A 95 -0.44 15.51 9.57
N LEU A 96 -0.71 15.86 8.31
CA LEU A 96 -0.94 17.25 7.92
C LEU A 96 -2.27 17.80 8.45
N GLU A 97 -3.34 17.02 8.37
CA GLU A 97 -4.70 17.54 8.59
C GLU A 97 -5.36 16.98 9.87
N TYR A 98 -4.90 15.85 10.39
CA TYR A 98 -5.56 15.14 11.49
C TYR A 98 -4.69 15.03 12.76
N GLY A 99 -3.54 15.73 12.80
CA GLY A 99 -2.68 15.81 13.99
C GLY A 99 -2.00 14.50 14.38
N LEU A 100 -1.88 13.53 13.45
CA LEU A 100 -1.14 12.30 13.71
C LEU A 100 0.32 12.64 14.06
N PRO A 101 0.88 12.16 15.19
CA PRO A 101 2.26 12.47 15.55
C PRO A 101 3.27 11.98 14.49
N PHE A 102 4.25 12.83 14.16
CA PHE A 102 5.28 12.51 13.15
C PHE A 102 6.01 11.19 13.44
N TRP A 103 6.25 10.87 14.72
CA TRP A 103 6.94 9.63 15.10
C TRP A 103 6.17 8.38 14.64
N ILE A 104 4.83 8.41 14.57
CA ILE A 104 4.03 7.29 14.06
C ILE A 104 4.27 7.11 12.58
N VAL A 105 4.25 8.20 11.81
CA VAL A 105 4.57 8.19 10.36
C VAL A 105 5.98 7.64 10.13
N ALA A 106 6.96 8.12 10.90
CA ALA A 106 8.34 7.68 10.82
C ALA A 106 8.50 6.18 11.14
N VAL A 107 7.79 5.66 12.14
CA VAL A 107 7.78 4.22 12.48
C VAL A 107 7.16 3.38 11.36
N ILE A 108 6.06 3.82 10.76
CA ILE A 108 5.39 3.09 9.67
C ILE A 108 6.29 3.02 8.44
N ILE A 109 6.82 4.16 8.00
CA ILE A 109 7.73 4.23 6.85
C ILE A 109 9.02 3.47 7.15
N GLY A 110 9.59 3.65 8.34
CA GLY A 110 10.80 2.96 8.78
C GLY A 110 10.62 1.44 8.78
N ARG A 111 9.48 0.93 9.28
CA ARG A 111 9.12 -0.49 9.22
C ARG A 111 9.11 -1.00 7.77
N ASP A 112 8.48 -0.26 6.86
CA ASP A 112 8.40 -0.67 5.44
C ASP A 112 9.76 -0.69 4.74
N ILE A 113 10.61 0.27 5.05
CA ILE A 113 12.00 0.29 4.57
C ILE A 113 12.78 -0.91 5.13
N LEU A 114 12.65 -1.20 6.43
CA LEU A 114 13.34 -2.34 7.05
C LEU A 114 12.86 -3.68 6.46
N ILE A 115 11.56 -3.84 6.20
CA ILE A 115 11.02 -5.03 5.55
C ILE A 115 11.58 -5.16 4.13
N LEU A 116 11.63 -4.06 3.36
CA LEU A 116 12.19 -4.06 2.01
C LEU A 116 13.67 -4.44 2.01
N LEU A 117 14.48 -3.79 2.86
CA LEU A 117 15.92 -4.04 2.94
C LEU A 117 16.22 -5.45 3.45
N GLY A 118 15.50 -5.90 4.48
CA GLY A 118 15.61 -7.27 4.99
C GLY A 118 15.26 -8.31 3.94
N SER A 119 14.19 -8.08 3.17
CA SER A 119 13.78 -8.96 2.07
C SER A 119 14.83 -8.99 0.96
N ALA A 120 15.33 -7.82 0.54
CA ALA A 120 16.38 -7.73 -0.47
C ALA A 120 17.67 -8.44 -0.02
N PHE A 121 18.09 -8.24 1.23
CA PHE A 121 19.26 -8.91 1.81
C PHE A 121 19.09 -10.43 1.85
N LEU A 122 17.94 -10.94 2.29
CA LEU A 122 17.66 -12.37 2.37
C LEU A 122 17.65 -13.06 1.00
N ILE A 123 17.14 -12.39 -0.04
CA ILE A 123 17.15 -12.90 -1.43
C ILE A 123 18.59 -13.13 -1.93
N THR A 124 19.57 -12.38 -1.44
CA THR A 124 20.99 -12.61 -1.80
C THR A 124 21.63 -13.79 -1.06
N LYS A 125 20.99 -14.32 -0.01
CA LYS A 125 21.53 -15.36 0.88
C LYS A 125 20.78 -16.69 0.82
N LEU A 126 19.51 -16.68 0.44
CA LEU A 126 18.64 -17.87 0.45
C LEU A 126 18.18 -18.20 -0.97
N PRO A 127 18.08 -19.50 -1.33
CA PRO A 127 17.63 -19.94 -2.65
C PRO A 127 16.11 -19.84 -2.87
N TYR A 128 15.35 -19.34 -1.88
CA TYR A 128 13.90 -19.21 -1.93
C TYR A 128 13.45 -17.85 -1.41
N VAL A 129 12.38 -17.32 -2.00
CA VAL A 129 11.69 -16.12 -1.52
C VAL A 129 10.74 -16.56 -0.40
N THR A 130 10.89 -16.00 0.80
CA THR A 130 9.92 -16.24 1.88
C THR A 130 8.56 -15.70 1.45
N PRO A 131 7.50 -16.53 1.38
CA PRO A 131 6.18 -16.03 1.05
C PRO A 131 5.72 -15.02 2.09
N SER A 132 5.03 -13.98 1.63
CA SER A 132 4.44 -12.95 2.49
C SER A 132 3.57 -13.61 3.57
N ALA A 133 4.00 -13.48 4.83
CA ALA A 133 3.33 -14.09 5.96
C ALA A 133 2.12 -13.24 6.42
N MET A 134 1.15 -13.87 7.08
CA MET A 134 -0.04 -13.24 7.70
C MET A 134 0.20 -11.92 8.46
N PRO A 135 1.36 -11.66 9.11
CA PRO A 135 1.62 -10.39 9.79
C PRO A 135 1.49 -9.16 8.89
N GLY A 136 1.83 -9.26 7.60
CA GLY A 136 1.70 -8.13 6.67
C GLY A 136 0.24 -7.72 6.46
N LYS A 137 -0.66 -8.70 6.32
CA LYS A 137 -2.10 -8.43 6.16
C LYS A 137 -2.70 -7.85 7.43
N ILE A 138 -2.31 -8.37 8.60
CA ILE A 138 -2.74 -7.84 9.88
C ILE A 138 -2.31 -6.38 10.02
N ALA A 139 -1.05 -6.06 9.66
CA ALA A 139 -0.56 -4.69 9.69
C ALA A 139 -1.38 -3.77 8.77
N VAL A 140 -1.66 -4.17 7.52
CA VAL A 140 -2.47 -3.36 6.59
C VAL A 140 -3.88 -3.13 7.12
N THR A 141 -4.53 -4.16 7.68
CA THR A 141 -5.86 -4.02 8.31
C THR A 141 -5.82 -3.08 9.52
N LEU A 142 -4.79 -3.17 10.36
CA LEU A 142 -4.65 -2.27 11.51
C LEU A 142 -4.38 -0.82 11.08
N LEU A 143 -3.58 -0.61 10.04
CA LEU A 143 -3.28 0.73 9.52
C LEU A 143 -4.51 1.38 8.87
N SER A 144 -5.31 0.59 8.13
CA SER A 144 -6.58 1.07 7.57
C SER A 144 -7.62 1.36 8.66
N LEU A 145 -7.68 0.56 9.73
CA LEU A 145 -8.52 0.86 10.89
C LEU A 145 -8.07 2.13 11.61
N LEU A 146 -6.77 2.30 11.84
CA LEU A 146 -6.21 3.52 12.43
C LEU A 146 -6.61 4.76 11.62
N TYR A 147 -6.52 4.67 10.29
CA TYR A 147 -6.98 5.73 9.41
C TYR A 147 -8.46 6.06 9.59
N LEU A 148 -9.33 5.05 9.62
CA LEU A 148 -10.77 5.25 9.85
C LEU A 148 -11.07 5.86 11.23
N VAL A 149 -10.34 5.45 12.27
CA VAL A 149 -10.47 6.02 13.62
C VAL A 149 -10.12 7.51 13.61
N TYR A 150 -9.05 7.91 12.93
CA TYR A 150 -8.70 9.32 12.79
C TYR A 150 -9.76 10.10 11.99
N LEU A 151 -10.29 9.53 10.91
CA LEU A 151 -11.34 10.18 10.12
C LEU A 151 -12.64 10.43 10.90
N VAL A 152 -13.04 9.48 11.76
CA VAL A 152 -14.29 9.56 12.54
C VAL A 152 -14.10 10.30 13.86
N GLY A 153 -12.96 10.10 14.53
CA GLY A 153 -12.64 10.71 15.81
C GLY A 153 -12.23 12.17 15.71
N TYR A 154 -11.93 12.66 14.51
CA TYR A 154 -11.70 14.08 14.25
C TYR A 154 -13.04 14.81 14.10
N GLU A 155 -13.73 15.01 15.22
CA GLU A 155 -14.27 16.35 15.42
C GLU A 155 -13.06 17.29 15.46
N PRO A 156 -13.11 18.53 14.91
CA PRO A 156 -11.99 19.45 14.96
C PRO A 156 -11.77 19.85 16.42
N LEU A 157 -11.07 19.00 17.17
CA LEU A 157 -10.53 19.31 18.46
C LEU A 157 -9.45 20.33 18.14
N LYS A 158 -9.85 21.61 18.24
CA LYS A 158 -8.98 22.78 18.20
C LYS A 158 -7.97 22.67 19.34
N LEU A 159 -7.06 21.71 19.27
CA LEU A 159 -5.92 21.66 20.15
C LEU A 159 -5.00 22.77 19.66
N PRO A 160 -4.79 23.83 20.46
CA PRO A 160 -3.90 24.90 20.07
C PRO A 160 -2.53 24.30 19.77
N LEU A 161 -1.95 24.74 18.65
CA LEU A 161 -0.62 24.35 18.15
C LEU A 161 0.52 24.63 19.14
N GLU A 162 0.21 25.19 20.31
CA GLU A 162 1.14 25.52 21.40
C GLU A 162 1.66 24.30 22.18
N TYR A 163 1.10 23.10 22.01
CA TYR A 163 1.51 21.90 22.78
C TYR A 163 2.49 20.96 22.07
N LEU A 164 2.89 21.26 20.83
CA LEU A 164 3.79 20.40 20.03
C LEU A 164 5.10 21.09 19.60
N ALA A 165 5.46 22.21 20.24
CA ALA A 165 6.77 22.86 20.10
C ALA A 165 7.76 22.39 21.19
#